data_AF-A0A7V4STF4-F1
#
_entry.id   AF-A0A7V4STF4-F1
#
_cell.length_a   1.000
_cell.length_b   1.000
_cell.length_c   1.000
_cell.angle_alpha   90.00
_cell.angle_beta   90.00
_cell.angle_gamma   90.00
#
_symmetry.space_group_name_H-M   'P 1'
#
loop_
_entity.id
_entity.type
_entity.pdbx_description
1 polymer ?
#
loop_
_entity_poly.entity_id
_entity_poly.type
_entity_poly.pdbx_seq_one_letter_code
_entity_poly.pdbx_strand_id
1 'polypeptide(L)'
;MPVSNSDKIIIRDLAKRVAEIGNDPIQSKNREMWKKHNSLQRTKPMVLVFPEGSWCELLPWEGNLKCEDPALHGWEWHLKHLIYRWEHLRDDNVIEPRIRVGPAFKHTGWGIEIRHSERTAERGSWAYEPVIKDSADIKKLQQPTIEFDEEATRQNLELAHDLFDGILPVVYAKRINFDCTLLTTLGEFIGLDNLLLYLADRPNFIH
;
A
#
# COMPACT_ATOMS: atom_id res chain seq x y z
N MET A 1 16.57 18.23 4.11
CA MET A 1 18.02 18.39 3.86
C MET A 1 18.31 17.82 2.47
N PRO A 2 19.35 18.28 1.75
CA PRO A 2 19.70 17.66 0.48
C PRO A 2 20.11 16.19 0.70
N VAL A 3 19.61 15.30 -0.15
CA VAL A 3 19.96 13.87 -0.09
C VAL A 3 21.46 13.69 -0.28
N SER A 4 22.08 12.83 0.54
CA SER A 4 23.50 12.51 0.46
C SER A 4 23.85 11.85 -0.89
N ASN A 5 25.07 12.05 -1.37
CA ASN A 5 25.48 11.45 -2.65
C ASN A 5 25.52 9.91 -2.59
N SER A 6 25.85 9.33 -1.42
CA SER A 6 25.80 7.89 -1.18
C SER A 6 24.39 7.34 -1.33
N ASP A 7 23.40 7.98 -0.71
CA ASP A 7 22.00 7.54 -0.79
C ASP A 7 21.46 7.65 -2.21
N LYS A 8 21.80 8.74 -2.93
CA LYS A 8 21.44 8.89 -4.34
C LYS A 8 21.98 7.74 -5.19
N ILE A 9 23.23 7.32 -4.98
CA ILE A 9 23.83 6.21 -5.72
C ILE A 9 23.06 4.91 -5.43
N ILE A 10 22.79 4.60 -4.16
CA ILE A 10 22.05 3.39 -3.76
C ILE A 10 20.69 3.33 -4.46
N ILE A 11 19.89 4.40 -4.37
CA ILE A 11 18.56 4.47 -4.98
C ILE A 11 18.65 4.36 -6.51
N ARG A 12 19.59 5.06 -7.13
CA ARG A 12 19.72 5.07 -8.59
C ARG A 12 20.16 3.72 -9.14
N ASP A 13 21.04 3.00 -8.45
CA ASP A 13 21.46 1.67 -8.87
C ASP A 13 20.33 0.64 -8.76
N LEU A 14 19.54 0.70 -7.68
CA LEU A 14 18.31 -0.09 -7.56
C LEU A 14 17.30 0.27 -8.66
N ALA A 15 17.14 1.56 -8.97
CA ALA A 15 16.24 2.03 -10.02
C ALA A 15 16.66 1.53 -11.41
N LYS A 16 17.97 1.49 -11.72
CA LYS A 16 18.48 0.93 -12.99
C LYS A 16 18.12 -0.55 -13.10
N ARG A 17 18.30 -1.31 -12.01
CA ARG A 17 17.94 -2.73 -11.98
C ARG A 17 16.44 -2.92 -12.21
N VAL A 18 15.59 -2.11 -11.57
CA VAL A 18 14.14 -2.14 -11.82
C VAL A 18 13.80 -1.74 -13.26
N ALA A 19 14.51 -0.77 -13.85
CA ALA A 19 14.31 -0.38 -15.24
C ALA A 19 14.68 -1.52 -16.21
N GLU A 20 15.78 -2.22 -15.99
CA GLU A 20 16.15 -3.41 -16.76
C GLU A 20 15.06 -4.48 -16.68
N ILE A 21 14.62 -4.82 -15.46
CA ILE A 21 13.58 -5.82 -15.21
C ILE A 21 12.25 -5.41 -15.85
N GLY A 22 11.85 -4.15 -15.72
CA GLY A 22 10.60 -3.63 -16.23
C GLY A 22 10.54 -3.54 -17.76
N ASN A 23 11.71 -3.47 -18.41
CA ASN A 23 11.84 -3.48 -19.87
C ASN A 23 12.05 -4.87 -20.46
N ASP A 24 12.17 -5.92 -19.64
CA ASP A 24 12.25 -7.29 -20.15
C ASP A 24 10.98 -7.64 -20.97
N PRO A 25 11.12 -8.29 -22.15
CA PRO A 25 9.98 -8.66 -23.00
C PRO A 25 8.88 -9.45 -22.28
N ILE A 26 9.21 -10.22 -21.22
CA ILE A 26 8.22 -10.95 -20.44
C ILE A 26 7.21 -10.02 -19.76
N GLN A 27 7.62 -8.81 -19.36
CA GLN A 27 6.73 -7.84 -18.71
C GLN A 27 5.62 -7.41 -19.66
N SER A 28 5.96 -7.16 -20.92
CA SER A 28 4.99 -6.82 -21.96
C SER A 28 4.06 -8.00 -22.27
N LYS A 29 4.60 -9.22 -22.31
CA LYS A 29 3.79 -10.44 -22.48
C LYS A 29 2.81 -10.63 -21.32
N ASN A 30 3.28 -10.50 -20.07
CA ASN A 30 2.45 -10.62 -18.88
C ASN A 30 1.37 -9.54 -18.83
N ARG A 31 1.69 -8.29 -19.22
CA ARG A 31 0.71 -7.20 -19.33
C ARG A 31 -0.43 -7.55 -20.30
N GLU A 32 -0.11 -8.07 -21.48
CA GLU A 32 -1.14 -8.50 -22.45
C GLU A 32 -1.94 -9.70 -21.95
N MET A 33 -1.29 -10.65 -21.27
CA MET A 33 -1.97 -11.78 -20.67
C MET A 33 -2.94 -11.37 -19.56
N TRP A 34 -2.56 -10.42 -18.70
CA TRP A 34 -3.46 -9.86 -17.69
C TRP A 34 -4.64 -9.13 -18.31
N LYS A 35 -4.46 -8.37 -19.39
CA LYS A 35 -5.58 -7.73 -20.10
C LYS A 35 -6.57 -8.77 -20.66
N LYS A 36 -6.06 -9.88 -21.23
CA LYS A 36 -6.91 -10.97 -21.71
C LYS A 36 -7.66 -11.66 -20.57
N HIS A 37 -6.96 -11.97 -19.48
CA HIS A 37 -7.56 -12.56 -18.29
C HIS A 37 -8.69 -11.68 -17.73
N ASN A 38 -8.42 -10.38 -17.54
CA ASN A 38 -9.39 -9.41 -17.00
C ASN A 38 -10.53 -9.10 -17.98
N SER A 39 -10.39 -9.42 -19.27
CA SER A 39 -11.47 -9.34 -20.27
C SER A 39 -12.17 -10.69 -20.50
N LEU A 40 -12.00 -11.64 -19.58
CA LEU A 40 -12.64 -12.96 -19.60
C LEU A 40 -12.28 -13.81 -20.83
N GLN A 41 -11.17 -13.49 -21.49
CA GLN A 41 -10.66 -14.30 -22.59
C GLN A 41 -9.88 -15.49 -22.04
N ARG A 42 -10.16 -16.69 -22.55
CA ARG A 42 -9.51 -17.91 -22.10
C ARG A 42 -8.04 -17.91 -22.49
N THR A 43 -7.16 -17.91 -21.49
CA THR A 43 -5.70 -18.03 -21.63
C THR A 43 -5.15 -19.13 -20.72
N LYS A 44 -3.82 -19.26 -20.61
CA LYS A 44 -3.23 -19.98 -19.46
C LYS A 44 -3.70 -19.33 -18.15
N PRO A 45 -3.77 -20.09 -17.03
CA PRO A 45 -3.92 -19.50 -15.71
C PRO A 45 -2.82 -18.46 -15.46
N MET A 46 -3.22 -17.32 -14.93
CA MET A 46 -2.30 -16.31 -14.43
C MET A 46 -1.99 -16.62 -12.98
N VAL A 47 -0.72 -16.58 -12.59
CA VAL A 47 -0.28 -16.84 -11.22
C VAL A 47 0.23 -15.54 -10.60
N LEU A 48 -0.26 -15.22 -9.41
CA LEU A 48 0.25 -14.13 -8.58
C LEU A 48 0.64 -14.71 -7.23
N VAL A 49 1.87 -14.46 -6.80
CA VAL A 49 2.35 -14.84 -5.48
C VAL A 49 2.35 -13.58 -4.61
N PHE A 50 1.61 -13.62 -3.51
CA PHE A 50 1.45 -12.48 -2.61
C PHE A 50 1.93 -12.84 -1.19
N PRO A 51 3.23 -12.65 -0.88
CA PRO A 51 3.82 -13.02 0.41
C PRO A 51 3.47 -12.02 1.53
N GLU A 52 2.20 -11.69 1.70
CA GLU A 52 1.71 -10.60 2.57
C GLU A 52 2.42 -10.51 3.92
N GLY A 53 2.07 -11.39 4.88
CA GLY A 53 2.69 -11.41 6.20
C GLY A 53 4.16 -11.86 6.20
N SER A 54 4.62 -12.50 5.12
CA SER A 54 5.96 -13.07 5.02
C SER A 54 7.01 -12.07 4.55
N TRP A 55 6.65 -10.87 4.08
CA TRP A 55 7.63 -9.85 3.66
C TRP A 55 8.64 -9.49 4.75
N CYS A 56 8.22 -9.52 6.02
CA CYS A 56 9.11 -9.29 7.15
C CYS A 56 10.20 -10.36 7.32
N GLU A 57 10.03 -11.55 6.73
CA GLU A 57 11.02 -12.64 6.70
C GLU A 57 11.81 -12.64 5.40
N LEU A 58 11.16 -12.35 4.26
CA LEU A 58 11.76 -12.39 2.93
C LEU A 58 12.63 -11.16 2.65
N LEU A 59 12.18 -9.98 3.09
CA LEU A 59 12.88 -8.71 2.95
C LEU A 59 12.65 -7.85 4.23
N PRO A 60 13.26 -8.27 5.37
CA PRO A 60 13.13 -7.56 6.64
C PRO A 60 13.46 -6.07 6.51
N TRP A 61 12.68 -5.20 7.14
CA TRP A 61 12.97 -3.75 7.10
C TRP A 61 14.33 -3.44 7.75
N GLU A 62 14.54 -3.96 8.95
CA GLU A 62 15.80 -3.81 9.68
C GLU A 62 16.92 -4.61 9.01
N GLY A 63 18.10 -3.99 8.88
CA GLY A 63 19.30 -4.62 8.33
C GLY A 63 19.34 -4.75 6.79
N ASN A 64 18.23 -4.55 6.08
CA ASN A 64 18.26 -4.54 4.61
C ASN A 64 18.41 -3.14 4.03
N LEU A 65 18.02 -2.09 4.74
CA LEU A 65 18.11 -0.72 4.25
C LEU A 65 19.51 -0.16 4.45
N LYS A 66 20.01 0.52 3.41
CA LYS A 66 21.38 1.06 3.33
C LYS A 66 21.39 2.58 3.27
N CYS A 67 20.28 3.21 2.88
CA CYS A 67 20.19 4.66 2.88
C CYS A 67 20.26 5.19 4.32
N GLU A 68 21.01 6.27 4.51
CA GLU A 68 21.12 6.95 5.80
C GLU A 68 19.88 7.81 6.08
N ASP A 69 19.33 8.46 5.05
CA ASP A 69 18.12 9.28 5.18
C ASP A 69 16.85 8.41 5.29
N PRO A 70 16.11 8.47 6.43
CA PRO A 70 14.85 7.74 6.60
C PRO A 70 13.78 8.07 5.57
N ALA A 71 13.81 9.27 4.97
CA ALA A 71 12.86 9.65 3.92
C ALA A 71 12.98 8.78 2.66
N LEU A 72 14.12 8.11 2.47
CA LEU A 72 14.38 7.24 1.31
C LEU A 72 14.11 5.77 1.57
N HIS A 73 13.95 5.36 2.82
CA HIS A 73 13.75 3.96 3.20
C HIS A 73 12.55 3.33 2.50
N GLY A 74 11.46 4.09 2.35
CA GLY A 74 10.27 3.63 1.60
C GLY A 74 10.58 3.34 0.13
N TRP A 75 11.34 4.22 -0.53
CA TRP A 75 11.76 4.02 -1.92
C TRP A 75 12.76 2.88 -2.07
N GLU A 76 13.75 2.81 -1.19
CA GLU A 76 14.76 1.76 -1.18
C GLU A 76 14.10 0.38 -1.01
N TRP A 77 13.22 0.25 -0.01
CA TRP A 77 12.49 -0.99 0.25
C TRP A 77 11.60 -1.34 -0.95
N HIS A 78 10.88 -0.37 -1.53
CA HIS A 78 10.02 -0.61 -2.68
C HIS A 78 10.79 -1.17 -3.89
N LEU A 79 11.93 -0.56 -4.23
CA LEU A 79 12.77 -1.02 -5.35
C LEU A 79 13.33 -2.42 -5.07
N LYS A 80 13.84 -2.67 -3.85
CA LYS A 80 14.31 -3.99 -3.44
C LYS A 80 13.21 -5.05 -3.49
N HIS A 81 12.00 -4.69 -3.06
CA HIS A 81 10.83 -5.56 -3.13
C HIS A 81 10.50 -5.94 -4.59
N LEU A 82 10.55 -4.99 -5.54
CA LEU A 82 10.35 -5.28 -6.97
C LEU A 82 11.42 -6.24 -7.51
N ILE A 83 12.69 -6.01 -7.16
CA ILE A 83 13.81 -6.87 -7.56
C ILE A 83 13.65 -8.27 -6.96
N TYR A 84 13.31 -8.37 -5.67
CA TYR A 84 13.09 -9.65 -5.00
C TYR A 84 11.99 -10.48 -5.67
N ARG A 85 10.86 -9.83 -6.02
CA ARG A 85 9.76 -10.48 -6.74
C ARG A 85 10.23 -11.10 -8.05
N TRP A 86 10.99 -10.35 -8.84
CA TRP A 86 11.56 -10.81 -10.10
C TRP A 86 12.50 -12.01 -9.90
N GLU A 87 13.40 -11.94 -8.93
CA GLU A 87 14.47 -12.92 -8.79
C GLU A 87 13.98 -14.24 -8.16
N HIS A 88 13.05 -14.15 -7.20
CA HIS A 88 12.64 -15.27 -6.35
C HIS A 88 11.22 -15.79 -6.58
N LEU A 89 10.23 -14.91 -6.76
CA LEU A 89 8.83 -15.36 -6.88
C LEU A 89 8.49 -15.83 -8.30
N ARG A 90 9.02 -15.11 -9.32
CA ARG A 90 8.87 -15.45 -10.74
C ARG A 90 7.41 -15.73 -11.15
N ASP A 91 6.48 -14.99 -10.57
CA ASP A 91 5.06 -15.06 -10.89
C ASP A 91 4.75 -14.23 -12.16
N ASP A 92 3.48 -14.15 -12.53
CA ASP A 92 3.06 -13.36 -13.69
C ASP A 92 2.89 -11.86 -13.34
N ASN A 93 3.33 -11.39 -12.17
CA ASN A 93 3.23 -9.98 -11.80
C ASN A 93 4.03 -9.09 -12.77
N VAL A 94 3.45 -7.95 -13.16
CA VAL A 94 4.13 -6.99 -14.05
C VAL A 94 4.89 -5.98 -13.22
N ILE A 95 6.19 -5.90 -13.44
CA ILE A 95 7.02 -4.82 -12.90
C ILE A 95 7.07 -3.74 -13.98
N GLU A 96 6.50 -2.58 -13.67
CA GLU A 96 6.42 -1.45 -14.61
C GLU A 96 7.69 -0.59 -14.49
N PRO A 97 8.35 -0.22 -15.60
CA PRO A 97 9.58 0.59 -15.57
C PRO A 97 9.22 2.08 -15.37
N ARG A 98 8.60 2.42 -14.24
CA ARG A 98 8.22 3.79 -13.87
C ARG A 98 7.98 3.89 -12.36
N ILE A 99 8.19 5.08 -11.83
CA ILE A 99 7.86 5.41 -10.44
C ILE A 99 6.57 6.20 -10.41
N ARG A 100 5.67 5.84 -9.49
CA ARG A 100 4.40 6.55 -9.29
C ARG A 100 4.45 7.33 -7.98
N VAL A 101 4.20 8.62 -8.07
CA VAL A 101 4.07 9.51 -6.90
C VAL A 101 2.62 9.94 -6.81
N GLY A 102 1.97 9.62 -5.69
CA GLY A 102 0.60 10.01 -5.41
C GLY A 102 0.52 11.39 -4.73
N PRO A 103 -0.68 11.98 -4.64
CA PRO A 103 -0.88 13.16 -3.81
C PRO A 103 -0.61 12.83 -2.33
N ALA A 104 0.04 13.75 -1.63
CA ALA A 104 0.04 13.79 -0.18
C ALA A 104 -1.33 14.29 0.30
N PHE A 105 -1.91 13.59 1.27
CA PHE A 105 -3.20 13.96 1.84
C PHE A 105 -3.30 13.52 3.29
N LYS A 106 -4.20 14.15 4.03
CA LYS A 106 -4.60 13.77 5.38
C LYS A 106 -6.09 13.45 5.36
N HIS A 107 -6.52 12.52 6.21
CA HIS A 107 -7.94 12.28 6.45
C HIS A 107 -8.23 12.39 7.94
N THR A 108 -9.36 12.99 8.32
CA THR A 108 -9.73 13.15 9.74
C THR A 108 -10.27 11.86 10.35
N GLY A 109 -10.70 10.90 9.52
CA GLY A 109 -11.42 9.72 9.99
C GLY A 109 -12.79 10.09 10.57
N TRP A 110 -13.40 9.19 11.33
CA TRP A 110 -14.76 9.35 11.82
C TRP A 110 -14.84 10.01 13.22
N GLY A 111 -13.76 10.61 13.70
CA GLY A 111 -13.72 11.28 15.01
C GLY A 111 -13.82 10.34 16.21
N ILE A 112 -13.67 9.02 16.01
CA ILE A 112 -13.70 8.01 17.06
C ILE A 112 -12.38 7.25 17.07
N GLU A 113 -11.82 7.08 18.26
CA GLU A 113 -10.66 6.24 18.49
C GLU A 113 -11.07 4.76 18.53
N ILE A 114 -10.51 3.96 17.63
CA ILE A 114 -10.73 2.51 17.56
C ILE A 114 -9.97 1.84 18.71
N ARG A 115 -10.60 0.83 19.33
CA ARG A 115 -10.02 0.07 20.43
C ARG A 115 -9.87 -1.40 20.06
N HIS A 116 -8.84 -2.02 20.62
CA HIS A 116 -8.50 -3.42 20.38
C HIS A 116 -8.09 -4.06 21.70
N SER A 117 -8.39 -5.34 21.85
CA SER A 117 -7.86 -6.15 22.94
C SER A 117 -6.33 -6.22 22.84
N GLU A 118 -5.66 -6.37 23.98
CA GLU A 118 -4.21 -6.60 24.00
C GLU A 118 -3.84 -7.89 23.25
N ARG A 119 -2.71 -7.84 22.54
CA ARG A 119 -2.14 -9.01 21.86
C ARG A 119 -1.37 -9.84 22.86
N THR A 120 -1.57 -11.15 22.85
CA THR A 120 -0.87 -12.09 23.76
C THR A 120 0.52 -12.51 23.26
N ALA A 121 0.85 -12.19 22.00
CA ALA A 121 2.15 -12.41 21.38
C ALA A 121 2.40 -11.40 20.25
N GLU A 122 3.66 -11.20 19.85
CA GLU A 122 4.08 -10.24 18.80
C GLU A 122 3.34 -10.41 17.47
N ARG A 123 2.98 -11.65 17.12
CA ARG A 123 2.15 -12.01 15.96
C ARG A 123 0.81 -12.67 16.34
N GLY A 124 0.36 -12.46 17.57
CA GLY A 124 -0.91 -12.97 18.08
C GLY A 124 -2.13 -12.24 17.50
N SER A 125 -3.27 -12.92 17.56
CA SER A 125 -4.58 -12.35 17.24
C SER A 125 -5.03 -11.35 18.30
N TRP A 126 -5.99 -10.51 17.93
CA TRP A 126 -6.67 -9.55 18.78
C TRP A 126 -8.10 -9.36 18.26
N ALA A 127 -8.96 -8.74 19.06
CA ALA A 127 -10.33 -8.41 18.70
C ALA A 127 -10.58 -6.91 18.84
N TYR A 128 -11.45 -6.35 18.00
CA TYR A 128 -11.93 -4.99 18.19
C TYR A 128 -12.84 -4.91 19.41
N GLU A 129 -12.62 -3.89 20.24
CA GLU A 129 -13.51 -3.59 21.36
C GLU A 129 -14.61 -2.62 20.88
N PRO A 130 -15.90 -2.97 21.00
CA PRO A 130 -16.98 -2.13 20.48
C PRO A 130 -17.02 -0.75 21.14
N VAL A 131 -16.84 0.30 20.33
CA VAL A 131 -16.90 1.72 20.71
C VAL A 131 -18.25 2.37 20.39
N ILE A 132 -18.99 1.79 19.44
CA ILE A 132 -20.40 2.08 19.14
C ILE A 132 -21.24 0.87 19.59
N LYS A 133 -22.07 1.04 20.61
CA LYS A 133 -22.85 -0.07 21.19
C LYS A 133 -24.33 -0.01 20.83
N ASP A 134 -24.86 1.20 20.64
CA ASP A 134 -26.25 1.46 20.30
C ASP A 134 -26.41 2.70 19.43
N SER A 135 -27.64 2.98 18.99
CA SER A 135 -27.95 4.10 18.09
C SER A 135 -27.65 5.48 18.67
N ALA A 136 -27.57 5.64 20.00
CA ALA A 136 -27.22 6.92 20.60
C ALA A 136 -25.74 7.26 20.40
N ASP A 137 -24.88 6.23 20.33
CA ASP A 137 -23.45 6.36 20.09
C ASP A 137 -23.11 6.86 18.68
N ILE A 138 -24.03 6.74 17.70
CA ILE A 138 -23.84 7.25 16.33
C ILE A 138 -23.51 8.75 16.33
N LYS A 139 -24.00 9.50 17.32
CA LYS A 139 -23.72 10.94 17.48
C LYS A 139 -22.24 11.25 17.77
N LYS A 140 -21.44 10.25 18.15
CA LYS A 140 -19.98 10.38 18.32
C LYS A 140 -19.25 10.48 16.99
N LEU A 141 -19.85 9.99 15.90
CA LEU A 141 -19.24 9.99 14.57
C LEU A 141 -19.19 11.41 14.02
N GLN A 142 -18.06 11.71 13.39
CA GLN A 142 -17.84 12.93 12.62
C GLN A 142 -17.73 12.57 11.14
N GLN A 143 -18.19 13.48 10.29
CA GLN A 143 -18.01 13.30 8.85
C GLN A 143 -16.51 13.38 8.51
N PRO A 144 -15.92 12.34 7.91
CA PRO A 144 -14.52 12.37 7.52
C PRO A 144 -14.30 13.41 6.42
N THR A 145 -13.21 14.16 6.53
CA THR A 145 -12.73 15.06 5.49
C THR A 145 -11.38 14.57 4.97
N ILE A 146 -11.11 14.86 3.71
CA ILE A 146 -9.83 14.60 3.06
C ILE A 146 -9.26 15.95 2.64
N GLU A 147 -8.05 16.25 3.08
CA GLU A 147 -7.33 17.47 2.75
C GLU A 147 -6.06 17.11 1.99
N PHE A 148 -5.90 17.69 0.80
CA PHE A 148 -4.71 17.49 -0.02
C PHE A 148 -3.63 18.50 0.36
N ASP A 149 -2.41 17.99 0.53
CA ASP A 149 -1.23 18.80 0.78
C ASP A 149 -0.47 18.97 -0.55
N GLU A 150 -0.82 20.03 -1.28
CA GLU A 150 -0.22 20.31 -2.59
C GLU A 150 1.29 20.57 -2.49
N GLU A 151 1.73 21.20 -1.39
CA GLU A 151 3.13 21.54 -1.17
C GLU A 151 3.95 20.30 -0.86
N ALA A 152 3.49 19.42 0.03
CA ALA A 152 4.14 18.13 0.26
C ALA A 152 4.12 17.25 -1.00
N THR A 153 3.05 17.29 -1.78
CA THR A 153 2.98 16.59 -3.08
C THR A 153 4.05 17.08 -4.04
N ARG A 154 4.21 18.41 -4.16
CA ARG A 154 5.22 19.04 -5.00
C ARG A 154 6.63 18.65 -4.56
N GLN A 155 6.92 18.71 -3.27
CA GLN A 155 8.23 18.31 -2.72
C GLN A 155 8.54 16.83 -2.98
N ASN A 156 7.56 15.94 -2.83
CA ASN A 156 7.73 14.52 -3.13
C ASN A 156 7.99 14.25 -4.62
N LEU A 157 7.32 15.00 -5.50
CA LEU A 157 7.55 14.92 -6.95
C LEU A 157 8.95 15.42 -7.33
N GLU A 158 9.37 16.57 -6.78
CA GLU A 158 10.71 17.13 -7.02
C GLU A 158 11.80 16.18 -6.56
N LEU A 159 11.64 15.59 -5.37
CA LEU A 159 12.56 14.56 -4.87
C LEU A 159 12.59 13.34 -5.79
N ALA A 160 11.43 12.86 -6.25
CA ALA A 160 11.38 11.73 -7.17
C ALA A 160 12.06 12.04 -8.51
N HIS A 161 11.88 13.24 -9.07
CA HIS A 161 12.55 13.66 -10.30
C HIS A 161 14.07 13.72 -10.12
N ASP A 162 14.56 14.33 -9.03
CA ASP A 162 16.00 14.36 -8.70
C ASP A 162 16.61 12.95 -8.58
N LEU A 163 15.85 12.00 -8.02
CA LEU A 163 16.32 10.63 -7.82
C LEU A 163 16.23 9.77 -9.09
N PHE A 164 15.17 9.87 -9.88
CA PHE A 164 14.82 8.85 -10.89
C PHE A 164 14.93 9.32 -12.33
N ASP A 165 14.98 10.63 -12.60
CA ASP A 165 15.08 11.12 -13.97
C ASP A 165 16.35 10.58 -14.67
N GLY A 166 16.17 10.23 -15.94
CA GLY A 166 17.16 9.52 -16.75
C GLY A 166 17.22 8.01 -16.54
N ILE A 167 16.47 7.44 -15.58
CA ILE A 167 16.44 5.99 -15.30
C ILE A 167 15.01 5.43 -15.37
N LEU A 168 14.11 5.95 -14.52
CA LEU A 168 12.71 5.56 -14.46
C LEU A 168 11.84 6.82 -14.65
N PRO A 169 10.89 6.84 -15.60
CA PRO A 169 9.92 7.90 -15.70
C PRO A 169 9.14 8.08 -14.38
N VAL A 170 9.14 9.31 -13.86
CA VAL A 170 8.30 9.70 -12.73
C VAL A 170 6.92 10.08 -13.25
N VAL A 171 5.89 9.45 -12.69
CA VAL A 171 4.49 9.65 -13.09
C VAL A 171 3.70 10.11 -11.87
N TYR A 172 3.07 11.27 -11.98
CA TYR A 172 2.08 11.69 -11.00
C TYR A 172 0.81 10.83 -11.14
N ALA A 173 0.59 9.96 -10.15
CA ALA A 173 -0.55 9.07 -10.10
C ALA A 173 -1.66 9.73 -9.27
N LYS A 174 -2.74 10.15 -9.93
CA LYS A 174 -3.95 10.71 -9.27
C LYS A 174 -4.77 9.63 -8.54
N ARG A 175 -4.11 8.81 -7.73
CA ARG A 175 -4.72 7.76 -6.91
C ARG A 175 -4.33 8.01 -5.46
N ILE A 176 -5.34 8.10 -4.61
CA ILE A 176 -5.18 7.99 -3.16
C ILE A 176 -5.36 6.53 -2.77
N ASN A 177 -4.48 6.02 -1.89
CA ASN A 177 -4.71 4.74 -1.22
C ASN A 177 -5.60 5.02 -0.01
N PHE A 178 -6.88 5.23 -0.27
CA PHE A 178 -7.90 5.43 0.75
C PHE A 178 -8.88 4.27 0.68
N ASP A 179 -9.13 3.61 1.81
CA ASP A 179 -10.12 2.54 1.86
C ASP A 179 -11.52 3.15 1.97
N CYS A 180 -12.36 2.89 0.97
CA CYS A 180 -13.73 3.36 0.93
C CYS A 180 -14.72 2.33 1.47
N THR A 181 -14.26 1.17 1.95
CA THR A 181 -15.17 0.15 2.49
C THR A 181 -15.68 0.54 3.86
N LEU A 182 -16.99 0.78 3.97
CA LEU A 182 -17.63 1.05 5.26
C LEU A 182 -17.77 -0.21 6.11
N LEU A 183 -17.60 -1.41 5.53
CA LEU A 183 -17.79 -2.67 6.25
C LEU A 183 -16.65 -2.92 7.24
N THR A 184 -15.40 -2.70 6.81
CA THR A 184 -14.23 -2.80 7.71
C THR A 184 -14.35 -1.77 8.81
N THR A 185 -14.61 -0.51 8.45
CA THR A 185 -14.83 0.58 9.41
C THR A 185 -15.95 0.28 10.40
N LEU A 186 -17.07 -0.29 9.95
CA LEU A 186 -18.15 -0.68 10.84
C LEU A 186 -17.70 -1.79 11.80
N GLY A 187 -17.00 -2.82 11.29
CA GLY A 187 -16.41 -3.89 12.11
C GLY A 187 -15.43 -3.38 13.16
N GLU A 188 -14.66 -2.33 12.85
CA GLU A 188 -13.79 -1.63 13.81
C GLU A 188 -14.59 -0.94 14.93
N PHE A 189 -15.77 -0.41 14.61
CA PHE A 189 -16.59 0.33 15.57
C PHE A 189 -17.43 -0.56 16.48
N ILE A 190 -18.03 -1.62 15.92
CA ILE A 190 -18.98 -2.47 16.64
C ILE A 190 -18.40 -3.82 17.01
N GLY A 191 -17.22 -4.19 16.50
CA GLY A 191 -16.63 -5.53 16.63
C GLY A 191 -17.11 -6.48 15.53
N LEU A 192 -16.23 -7.38 15.09
CA LEU A 192 -16.51 -8.33 13.99
C LEU A 192 -17.68 -9.28 14.31
N ASP A 193 -17.76 -9.78 15.55
CA ASP A 193 -18.84 -10.67 15.97
C ASP A 193 -20.20 -9.98 15.88
N ASN A 194 -20.28 -8.74 16.37
CA ASN A 194 -21.50 -7.94 16.28
C ASN A 194 -21.83 -7.58 14.85
N LEU A 195 -20.83 -7.28 14.00
CA LEU A 195 -21.07 -7.03 12.59
C LEU A 195 -21.79 -8.21 11.93
N LEU A 196 -21.35 -9.45 12.19
CA LEU A 196 -21.97 -10.64 11.62
C LEU A 196 -23.39 -10.88 12.17
N LEU A 197 -23.61 -10.67 13.47
CA LEU A 197 -24.91 -10.89 14.10
C LEU A 197 -25.93 -9.79 13.75
N TYR A 198 -25.52 -8.52 13.81
CA TYR A 198 -26.42 -7.38 13.64
C TYR A 198 -26.92 -7.22 12.21
N LEU A 199 -26.22 -7.78 11.21
CA LEU A 199 -26.74 -7.87 9.84
C LEU A 199 -28.09 -8.62 9.78
N ALA A 200 -28.30 -9.62 10.64
CA ALA A 200 -29.55 -10.35 10.75
C ALA A 200 -30.49 -9.76 11.80
N ASP A 201 -29.96 -9.47 13.00
CA ASP A 201 -30.79 -9.16 14.17
C ASP A 201 -31.13 -7.67 14.29
N ARG A 202 -30.31 -6.78 13.72
CA ARG A 202 -30.42 -5.32 13.85
C ARG A 202 -30.12 -4.57 12.55
N PRO A 203 -30.78 -4.89 11.42
CA PRO A 203 -30.46 -4.29 10.13
C PRO A 203 -30.63 -2.75 10.13
N ASN A 204 -31.62 -2.22 10.85
CA ASN A 204 -31.84 -0.76 10.97
C ASN A 204 -30.76 -0.01 11.75
N PHE A 205 -29.95 -0.71 12.55
CA PHE A 205 -28.81 -0.10 13.24
C PHE A 205 -27.55 -0.09 12.36
N ILE A 206 -27.46 -1.04 11.42
CA ILE A 206 -26.38 -1.16 10.44
C ILE A 206 -26.53 -0.16 9.29
N HIS A 207 -27.77 0.05 8.82
CA HIS A 207 -28.12 1.02 7.78
C HIS A 207 -28.13 2.46 8.29
#